data_AF-A0A9W8NUV3-F1
#
_entry.id   AF-A0A9W8NUV3-F1
#
_cell.length_a   1.000
_cell.length_b   1.000
_cell.length_c   1.000
_cell.angle_alpha   90.00
_cell.angle_beta   90.00
_cell.angle_gamma   90.00
#
_symmetry.space_group_name_H-M   'P 1'
#
loop_
_entity.id
_entity.type
_entity.pdbx_description
1 polymer ?
#
loop_
_entity_poly.entity_id
_entity_poly.type
_entity_poly.pdbx_seq_one_letter_code
_entity_poly.pdbx_strand_id
1 'polypeptide(L)'
;MMTSESSDSRFQQLARLPKYYAAQALNRYRRLGIFGKMVLFLWALINVFLVIFIIVLTPTRIFQFLYDESTKLSHTRFGFLALGAIIFLVSFPPFIGHTTTVTVCGFAYGWRIGFLIAAAASIIGSATVFCVLRLLFSSRLRQWSAKNAKFMALESVVKEKGLPLIILIRVSPFPPWVYSNSLFASIQSVALWQFVVATAFVFPKLLLHAFIGSRMAALSDGNQREEMDTSTKILNGCLVGGMNEISLCYGSN
;
A
#
# COMPACT_ATOMS: atom_id res chain seq x y z
N MET A 1 22.12 47.45 -5.04
CA MET A 1 22.87 46.77 -6.12
C MET A 1 23.55 45.47 -5.66
N MET A 2 23.13 44.86 -4.55
CA MET A 2 23.87 43.77 -3.85
C MET A 2 23.06 42.46 -3.72
N THR A 3 21.89 42.37 -4.37
CA THR A 3 20.95 41.25 -4.28
C THR A 3 20.91 40.34 -5.52
N SER A 4 21.57 40.73 -6.61
CA SER A 4 21.58 39.97 -7.87
C SER A 4 22.63 38.85 -7.91
N GLU A 5 23.83 39.06 -7.33
CA GLU A 5 24.93 38.08 -7.39
C GLU A 5 24.70 36.81 -6.54
N SER A 6 23.88 36.89 -5.48
CA SER A 6 23.61 35.74 -4.60
C SER A 6 22.62 34.73 -5.20
N SER A 7 21.77 35.16 -6.13
CA SER A 7 20.77 34.29 -6.77
C SER A 7 21.43 33.42 -7.86
N ASP A 8 22.29 34.01 -8.69
CA ASP A 8 23.00 33.30 -9.75
C ASP A 8 23.95 32.22 -9.21
N SER A 9 24.62 32.49 -8.08
CA SER A 9 25.51 31.53 -7.42
C SER A 9 24.76 30.32 -6.84
N ARG A 10 23.53 30.50 -6.33
CA ARG A 10 22.67 29.40 -5.85
C ARG A 10 22.13 28.54 -7.00
N PHE A 11 21.72 29.14 -8.12
CA PHE A 11 21.31 28.40 -9.31
C PHE A 11 22.45 27.58 -9.91
N GLN A 12 23.66 28.12 -9.94
CA GLN A 12 24.84 27.38 -10.38
C GLN A 12 25.23 26.25 -9.41
N GLN A 13 25.02 26.41 -8.10
CA GLN A 13 25.21 25.33 -7.13
C GLN A 13 24.17 24.22 -7.30
N LEU A 14 22.89 24.57 -7.45
CA LEU A 14 21.80 23.61 -7.71
C LEU A 14 21.99 22.84 -9.02
N ALA A 15 22.48 23.50 -10.08
CA ALA A 15 22.79 22.86 -11.36
C ALA A 15 23.97 21.88 -11.30
N ARG A 16 24.85 21.99 -10.29
CA ARG A 16 26.00 21.09 -10.07
C ARG A 16 25.66 19.86 -9.22
N LEU A 17 24.63 19.94 -8.37
CA LEU A 17 24.15 18.81 -7.57
C LEU A 17 23.84 17.54 -8.40
N PRO A 18 23.06 17.58 -9.50
CA PRO A 18 22.74 16.38 -10.26
C PRO A 18 23.99 15.73 -10.87
N LYS A 19 24.98 16.55 -11.30
CA LYS A 19 26.26 16.05 -11.82
C LYS A 19 27.10 15.38 -10.72
N TYR A 20 27.08 15.91 -9.50
CA TYR A 20 27.77 15.33 -8.35
C TYR A 20 27.14 14.00 -7.93
N TYR A 21 25.82 13.93 -7.82
CA TYR A 21 25.09 12.69 -7.50
C TYR A 21 25.25 11.63 -8.60
N ALA A 22 25.19 12.02 -9.88
CA ALA A 22 25.42 11.12 -11.00
C ALA A 22 26.85 10.54 -11.02
N ALA A 23 27.87 11.38 -10.78
CA ALA A 23 29.26 10.94 -10.69
C ALA A 23 29.50 9.99 -9.51
N GLN A 24 28.86 10.23 -8.37
CA GLN A 24 28.97 9.38 -7.18
C GLN A 24 28.25 8.04 -7.38
N ALA A 25 27.09 8.03 -8.05
CA ALA A 25 26.37 6.82 -8.44
C ALA A 25 27.18 5.97 -9.46
N LEU A 26 27.80 6.61 -10.45
CA LEU A 26 28.69 5.97 -11.43
C LEU A 26 29.94 5.35 -10.79
N ASN A 27 30.55 6.04 -9.82
CA ASN A 27 31.71 5.52 -9.10
C ASN A 27 31.35 4.34 -8.18
N ARG A 28 30.15 4.34 -7.59
CA ARG A 28 29.62 3.17 -6.85
C ARG A 28 29.34 2.01 -7.80
N TYR A 29 28.70 2.27 -8.94
CA TYR A 29 28.45 1.26 -9.97
C TYR A 29 29.76 0.64 -10.51
N ARG A 30 30.84 1.43 -10.69
CA ARG A 30 32.15 0.92 -11.13
C ARG A 30 32.84 0.01 -10.10
N ARG A 31 32.58 0.18 -8.79
CA ARG A 31 33.14 -0.65 -7.71
C ARG A 31 32.41 -1.98 -7.49
N LEU A 32 31.21 -2.17 -8.03
CA LEU A 32 30.52 -3.46 -7.95
C LEU A 32 31.12 -4.45 -8.96
N GLY A 33 31.33 -5.69 -8.51
CA GLY A 33 31.76 -6.79 -9.36
C GLY A 33 30.79 -7.05 -10.52
N ILE A 34 31.25 -7.77 -11.55
CA ILE A 34 30.48 -8.09 -12.76
C ILE A 34 29.10 -8.69 -12.42
N PHE A 35 29.03 -9.50 -11.35
CA PHE A 35 27.79 -10.09 -10.86
C PHE A 35 26.77 -9.06 -10.34
N GLY A 36 27.21 -8.07 -9.57
CA GLY A 36 26.33 -7.00 -9.06
C GLY A 36 25.81 -6.08 -10.16
N LYS A 37 26.62 -5.85 -11.21
CA LYS A 37 26.20 -5.11 -12.40
C LYS A 37 25.14 -5.86 -13.21
N MET A 38 25.30 -7.18 -13.38
CA MET A 38 24.29 -8.01 -14.04
C MET A 38 22.97 -8.04 -13.27
N VAL A 39 23.01 -8.17 -11.94
CA VAL A 39 21.80 -8.17 -11.10
C VAL A 39 21.07 -6.82 -11.19
N LEU A 40 21.80 -5.69 -11.11
CA LEU A 40 21.19 -4.36 -11.25
C LEU A 40 20.62 -4.13 -12.65
N PHE A 41 21.32 -4.58 -13.70
CA PHE A 41 20.85 -4.46 -15.07
C PHE A 41 19.61 -5.32 -15.33
N LEU A 42 19.60 -6.56 -14.86
CA LEU A 42 18.46 -7.47 -14.96
C LEU A 42 17.27 -6.95 -14.15
N TRP A 43 17.50 -6.41 -12.96
CA TRP A 43 16.46 -5.78 -12.14
C TRP A 43 15.88 -4.54 -12.82
N ALA A 44 16.73 -3.68 -13.41
CA ALA A 44 16.28 -2.53 -14.20
C ALA A 44 15.48 -2.96 -15.44
N LEU A 45 15.94 -4.00 -16.15
CA LEU A 45 15.28 -4.54 -17.35
C LEU A 45 13.92 -5.15 -17.00
N ILE A 46 13.81 -5.91 -15.91
CA ILE A 46 12.54 -6.45 -15.40
C ILE A 46 11.58 -5.30 -15.06
N ASN A 47 12.04 -4.24 -14.40
CA ASN A 47 11.20 -3.08 -14.08
C ASN A 47 10.74 -2.34 -15.34
N VAL A 48 11.62 -2.11 -16.31
CA VAL A 48 11.28 -1.48 -17.59
C VAL A 48 10.29 -2.35 -18.37
N PHE A 49 10.50 -3.67 -18.40
CA PHE A 49 9.55 -4.60 -19.01
C PHE A 49 8.20 -4.60 -18.28
N LEU A 50 8.18 -4.56 -16.94
CA LEU A 50 6.96 -4.44 -16.15
C LEU A 50 6.21 -3.14 -16.42
N VAL A 51 6.92 -2.01 -16.53
CA VAL A 51 6.33 -0.70 -16.85
C VAL A 51 5.78 -0.70 -18.28
N ILE A 52 6.53 -1.21 -19.25
CA ILE A 52 6.06 -1.35 -20.64
C ILE A 52 4.88 -2.31 -20.71
N PHE A 53 4.91 -3.43 -19.99
CA PHE A 53 3.81 -4.39 -19.89
C PHE A 53 2.57 -3.76 -19.25
N ILE A 54 2.70 -2.98 -18.19
CA ILE A 54 1.60 -2.23 -17.56
C ILE A 54 1.01 -1.17 -18.52
N ILE A 55 1.84 -0.54 -19.35
CA ILE A 55 1.40 0.47 -20.32
C ILE A 55 0.78 -0.19 -21.57
N VAL A 56 1.29 -1.35 -22.01
CA VAL A 56 0.91 -2.04 -23.25
C VAL A 56 -0.23 -3.06 -23.05
N LEU A 57 -0.30 -3.74 -21.90
CA LEU A 57 -1.52 -4.43 -21.47
C LEU A 57 -2.55 -3.40 -21.07
N THR A 58 -3.20 -2.89 -22.10
CA THR A 58 -4.46 -2.18 -22.13
C THR A 58 -5.22 -2.31 -20.80
N PRO A 59 -5.04 -1.34 -19.88
CA PRO A 59 -5.76 -1.32 -18.63
C PRO A 59 -7.27 -1.21 -18.87
N THR A 60 -7.67 -0.68 -20.04
CA THR A 60 -9.08 -0.44 -20.34
C THR A 60 -9.93 -1.70 -20.35
N ARG A 61 -9.43 -2.89 -20.74
CA ARG A 61 -10.26 -4.11 -20.73
C ARG A 61 -10.49 -4.65 -19.32
N ILE A 62 -9.46 -4.61 -18.48
CA ILE A 62 -9.55 -5.05 -17.07
C ILE A 62 -10.37 -4.04 -16.27
N PHE A 63 -10.10 -2.74 -16.44
CA PHE A 63 -10.85 -1.67 -15.80
C PHE A 63 -12.29 -1.60 -16.28
N GLN A 64 -12.58 -1.83 -17.57
CA GLN A 64 -13.97 -1.93 -18.06
C GLN A 64 -14.68 -3.17 -17.50
N PHE A 65 -14.03 -4.33 -17.43
CA PHE A 65 -14.63 -5.50 -16.80
C PHE A 65 -14.93 -5.27 -15.31
N LEU A 66 -13.96 -4.69 -14.58
CA LEU A 66 -14.15 -4.27 -13.19
C LEU A 66 -15.24 -3.19 -13.07
N TYR A 67 -15.35 -2.28 -14.04
CA TYR A 67 -16.39 -1.25 -14.08
C TYR A 67 -17.76 -1.84 -14.32
N ASP A 68 -17.93 -2.66 -15.33
CA ASP A 68 -19.22 -3.27 -15.65
C ASP A 68 -19.70 -4.14 -14.48
N GLU A 69 -18.82 -4.95 -13.89
CA GLU A 69 -19.17 -5.78 -12.74
C GLU A 69 -19.42 -4.96 -11.47
N SER A 70 -18.62 -3.92 -11.20
CA SER A 70 -18.80 -3.09 -10.01
C SER A 70 -20.00 -2.15 -10.10
N THR A 71 -20.32 -1.64 -11.30
CA THR A 71 -21.49 -0.81 -11.58
C THR A 71 -22.77 -1.65 -11.52
N LYS A 72 -22.79 -2.88 -12.07
CA LYS A 72 -23.89 -3.84 -11.85
C LYS A 72 -24.13 -4.09 -10.36
N LEU A 73 -23.04 -4.28 -9.60
CA LEU A 73 -23.14 -4.45 -8.15
C LEU A 73 -23.68 -3.18 -7.47
N SER A 74 -23.24 -1.99 -7.89
CA SER A 74 -23.67 -0.68 -7.38
C SER A 74 -25.16 -0.39 -7.63
N HIS A 75 -25.69 -0.77 -8.79
CA HIS A 75 -27.12 -0.65 -9.10
C HIS A 75 -28.00 -1.64 -8.32
N THR A 76 -27.40 -2.67 -7.72
CA THR A 76 -28.12 -3.62 -6.88
C THR A 76 -28.32 -3.04 -5.48
N ARG A 77 -29.54 -3.11 -4.94
CA ARG A 77 -29.92 -2.52 -3.63
C ARG A 77 -29.02 -2.95 -2.45
N PHE A 78 -28.30 -4.07 -2.56
CA PHE A 78 -27.40 -4.63 -1.54
C PHE A 78 -25.93 -4.68 -1.96
N GLY A 79 -25.52 -4.00 -3.03
CA GLY A 79 -24.14 -4.07 -3.52
C GLY A 79 -23.10 -3.61 -2.51
N PHE A 80 -23.43 -2.61 -1.69
CA PHE A 80 -22.55 -2.11 -0.63
C PHE A 80 -22.28 -3.18 0.43
N LEU A 81 -23.29 -4.01 0.73
CA LEU A 81 -23.18 -5.10 1.68
C LEU A 81 -22.35 -6.25 1.10
N ALA A 82 -22.51 -6.54 -0.20
CA ALA A 82 -21.71 -7.55 -0.88
C ALA A 82 -20.20 -7.18 -0.88
N LEU A 83 -19.85 -5.93 -1.23
CA LEU A 83 -18.45 -5.48 -1.16
C LEU A 83 -17.93 -5.47 0.27
N GLY A 84 -18.74 -5.03 1.25
CA GLY A 84 -18.39 -5.10 2.66
C GLY A 84 -18.10 -6.53 3.12
N ALA A 85 -18.92 -7.49 2.69
CA ALA A 85 -18.74 -8.91 2.98
C ALA A 85 -17.46 -9.46 2.34
N ILE A 86 -17.11 -9.05 1.11
CA ILE A 86 -15.85 -9.46 0.48
C ILE A 86 -14.64 -8.90 1.26
N ILE A 87 -14.66 -7.62 1.65
CA ILE A 87 -13.58 -7.01 2.46
C ILE A 87 -13.44 -7.73 3.81
N PHE A 88 -14.57 -8.11 4.40
CA PHE A 88 -14.61 -8.90 5.63
C PHE A 88 -13.96 -10.29 5.42
N LEU A 89 -14.35 -11.03 4.38
CA LEU A 89 -13.80 -12.34 4.06
C LEU A 89 -12.31 -12.28 3.73
N VAL A 90 -11.89 -11.28 2.95
CA VAL A 90 -10.49 -11.08 2.56
C VAL A 90 -9.62 -10.65 3.74
N SER A 91 -10.21 -10.17 4.85
CA SER A 91 -9.45 -9.88 6.07
C SER A 91 -8.95 -11.14 6.78
N PHE A 92 -9.45 -12.33 6.43
CA PHE A 92 -9.00 -13.58 7.01
C PHE A 92 -7.66 -14.05 6.40
N PRO A 93 -6.79 -14.69 7.21
CA PRO A 93 -5.46 -15.21 6.85
C PRO A 93 -5.27 -15.93 5.50
N PRO A 94 -6.23 -16.70 4.96
CA PRO A 94 -6.03 -17.39 3.69
C PRO A 94 -6.15 -16.48 2.45
N PHE A 95 -6.72 -15.28 2.58
CA PHE A 95 -7.04 -14.43 1.45
C PHE A 95 -6.04 -13.27 1.28
N ILE A 96 -5.82 -12.87 0.04
CA ILE A 96 -4.98 -11.71 -0.34
C ILE A 96 -5.86 -10.80 -1.20
N GLY A 97 -5.59 -9.49 -1.18
CA GLY A 97 -6.32 -8.53 -2.04
C GLY A 97 -7.23 -7.57 -1.29
N HIS A 98 -7.00 -7.35 0.01
CA HIS A 98 -7.72 -6.33 0.79
C HIS A 98 -7.60 -4.96 0.12
N THR A 99 -6.37 -4.53 -0.19
CA THR A 99 -6.08 -3.27 -0.86
C THR A 99 -6.81 -3.14 -2.20
N THR A 100 -6.79 -4.20 -3.02
CA THR A 100 -7.50 -4.24 -4.31
C THR A 100 -9.01 -4.07 -4.12
N THR A 101 -9.59 -4.75 -3.13
CA THR A 101 -11.03 -4.65 -2.85
C THR A 101 -11.41 -3.26 -2.35
N VAL A 102 -10.56 -2.60 -1.55
CA VAL A 102 -10.76 -1.18 -1.15
C VAL A 102 -10.72 -0.25 -2.36
N THR A 103 -9.77 -0.45 -3.28
CA THR A 103 -9.71 0.32 -4.53
C THR A 103 -10.95 0.08 -5.40
N VAL A 104 -11.41 -1.17 -5.53
CA VAL A 104 -12.66 -1.50 -6.25
C VAL A 104 -13.88 -0.86 -5.59
N CYS A 105 -13.91 -0.77 -4.26
CA CYS A 105 -14.99 -0.10 -3.55
C CYS A 105 -15.01 1.41 -3.86
N GLY A 106 -13.85 2.06 -3.89
CA GLY A 106 -13.72 3.44 -4.33
C GLY A 106 -14.02 3.66 -5.80
N PHE A 107 -13.76 2.65 -6.63
CA PHE A 107 -14.09 2.62 -8.05
C PHE A 107 -15.62 2.57 -8.28
N ALA A 108 -16.35 1.74 -7.51
CA ALA A 108 -17.78 1.48 -7.67
C ALA A 108 -18.71 2.55 -7.04
N TYR A 109 -18.33 3.07 -5.87
CA TYR A 109 -19.15 3.98 -5.05
C TYR A 109 -18.54 5.38 -4.90
N GLY A 110 -17.42 5.63 -5.58
CA GLY A 110 -16.63 6.86 -5.43
C GLY A 110 -15.85 6.91 -4.12
N TRP A 111 -15.07 7.98 -3.95
CA TRP A 111 -14.10 8.07 -2.86
C TRP A 111 -14.72 8.25 -1.47
N ARG A 112 -15.89 8.89 -1.35
CA ARG A 112 -16.54 9.16 -0.04
C ARG A 112 -17.28 7.93 0.48
N ILE A 113 -18.23 7.43 -0.30
CA ILE A 113 -19.11 6.32 0.09
C ILE A 113 -18.30 5.01 0.08
N GLY A 114 -17.47 4.80 -0.93
CA GLY A 114 -16.58 3.64 -1.00
C GLY A 114 -15.59 3.56 0.17
N PHE A 115 -15.04 4.71 0.58
CA PHE A 115 -14.20 4.77 1.79
C PHE A 115 -14.95 4.36 3.05
N LEU A 116 -16.16 4.89 3.27
CA LEU A 116 -16.93 4.59 4.49
C LEU A 116 -17.28 3.10 4.58
N ILE A 117 -17.72 2.50 3.47
CA ILE A 117 -18.01 1.06 3.39
C ILE A 117 -16.74 0.25 3.67
N ALA A 118 -15.64 0.59 2.98
CA ALA A 118 -14.39 -0.12 3.14
C ALA A 118 -13.80 0.02 4.54
N ALA A 119 -13.87 1.21 5.15
CA ALA A 119 -13.39 1.46 6.50
C ALA A 119 -14.19 0.67 7.53
N ALA A 120 -15.53 0.73 7.48
CA ALA A 120 -16.40 -0.02 8.38
C ALA A 120 -16.17 -1.54 8.25
N ALA A 121 -16.19 -2.07 7.02
CA ALA A 121 -15.94 -3.48 6.76
C ALA A 121 -14.54 -3.93 7.21
N SER A 122 -13.54 -3.07 7.05
CA SER A 122 -12.16 -3.35 7.47
C SER A 122 -12.01 -3.42 8.98
N ILE A 123 -12.65 -2.51 9.74
CA ILE A 123 -12.65 -2.57 11.21
C ILE A 123 -13.35 -3.83 11.68
N ILE A 124 -14.55 -4.10 11.17
CA ILE A 124 -15.36 -5.25 11.59
C ILE A 124 -14.61 -6.54 11.26
N GLY A 125 -14.10 -6.67 10.03
CA GLY A 125 -13.32 -7.83 9.61
C GLY A 125 -12.07 -8.04 10.44
N SER A 126 -11.27 -6.98 10.66
CA SER A 126 -10.04 -7.11 11.45
C SER A 126 -10.33 -7.43 12.92
N ALA A 127 -11.38 -6.84 13.51
CA ALA A 127 -11.83 -7.12 14.86
C ALA A 127 -12.32 -8.57 15.02
N THR A 128 -13.12 -9.07 14.05
CA THR A 128 -13.58 -10.46 14.07
C THR A 128 -12.42 -11.44 13.92
N VAL A 129 -11.50 -11.19 12.99
CA VAL A 129 -10.29 -12.02 12.82
C VAL A 129 -9.46 -12.04 14.09
N PHE A 130 -9.29 -10.89 14.75
CA PHE A 130 -8.59 -10.81 16.03
C PHE A 130 -9.24 -11.69 17.10
N CYS A 131 -10.56 -11.62 17.25
CA CYS A 131 -11.30 -12.46 18.20
C CYS A 131 -11.23 -13.95 17.85
N VAL A 132 -11.46 -14.31 16.58
CA VAL A 132 -11.45 -15.70 16.12
C VAL A 132 -10.08 -16.33 16.32
N LEU A 133 -9.01 -15.65 15.94
CA LEU A 133 -7.64 -16.15 16.10
C LEU A 133 -7.26 -16.31 17.58
N ARG A 134 -7.68 -15.37 18.43
CA ARG A 134 -7.39 -15.44 19.87
C ARG A 134 -8.20 -16.52 20.59
N LEU A 135 -9.43 -16.79 20.17
CA LEU A 135 -10.28 -17.80 20.80
C LEU A 135 -9.99 -19.21 20.28
N LEU A 136 -9.86 -19.40 18.96
CA LEU A 136 -9.73 -20.73 18.34
C LEU A 136 -8.28 -21.18 18.12
N PHE A 137 -7.34 -20.24 17.94
CA PHE A 137 -5.97 -20.54 17.50
C PHE A 137 -4.86 -20.06 18.44
N SER A 138 -5.20 -19.62 19.66
CA SER A 138 -4.22 -19.10 20.64
C SER A 138 -3.07 -20.06 20.94
N SER A 139 -3.34 -21.35 21.05
CA SER A 139 -2.33 -22.38 21.32
C SER A 139 -1.32 -22.53 20.18
N ARG A 140 -1.80 -22.57 18.93
CA ARG A 140 -0.95 -22.66 17.73
C ARG A 140 -0.15 -21.38 17.50
N LEU A 141 -0.78 -20.22 17.68
CA LEU A 141 -0.13 -18.91 17.55
C LEU A 141 1.01 -18.75 18.56
N ARG A 142 0.80 -19.19 19.81
CA ARG A 142 1.83 -19.17 20.85
C ARG A 142 3.03 -20.07 20.52
N GLN A 143 2.79 -21.28 19.98
CA GLN A 143 3.88 -22.15 19.52
C GLN A 143 4.65 -21.53 18.35
N TRP A 144 3.95 -20.82 17.46
CA TRP A 144 4.58 -20.15 16.32
C TRP A 144 5.38 -18.90 16.73
N SER A 145 4.86 -18.08 17.65
CA SER A 145 5.58 -16.92 18.21
C SER A 145 6.84 -17.36 18.95
N ALA A 146 6.75 -18.41 19.77
CA ALA A 146 7.86 -18.94 20.56
C ALA A 146 9.01 -19.53 19.72
N LYS A 147 8.74 -19.96 18.49
CA LYS A 147 9.77 -20.50 17.58
C LYS A 147 10.64 -19.40 16.95
N ASN A 148 10.17 -18.16 16.92
CA ASN A 148 10.84 -17.09 16.21
C ASN A 148 11.33 -15.99 17.16
N ALA A 149 12.63 -15.91 17.40
CA ALA A 149 13.24 -14.91 18.29
C ALA A 149 12.86 -13.46 17.92
N LYS A 150 12.73 -13.15 16.62
CA LYS A 150 12.29 -11.83 16.13
C LYS A 150 10.85 -11.50 16.55
N PHE A 151 9.95 -12.50 16.57
CA PHE A 151 8.57 -12.32 17.01
C PHE A 151 8.48 -12.12 18.52
N MET A 152 9.29 -12.86 19.30
CA MET A 152 9.37 -12.66 20.74
C MET A 152 9.87 -11.24 21.10
N ALA A 153 10.89 -10.75 20.38
CA ALA A 153 11.37 -9.39 20.55
C ALA A 153 10.31 -8.35 20.17
N LEU A 154 9.56 -8.59 19.09
CA LEU A 154 8.45 -7.72 18.71
C LEU A 154 7.35 -7.71 19.77
N GLU A 155 6.99 -8.87 20.31
CA GLU A 155 6.01 -9.02 21.38
C GLU A 155 6.44 -8.27 22.65
N SER A 156 7.72 -8.34 23.04
CA SER A 156 8.24 -7.59 24.19
C SER A 156 8.19 -6.08 23.96
N VAL A 157 8.57 -5.61 22.77
CA VAL A 157 8.56 -4.17 22.46
C VAL A 157 7.12 -3.65 22.35
N VAL A 158 6.18 -4.43 21.79
CA VAL A 158 4.75 -4.09 21.77
C VAL A 158 4.18 -4.06 23.19
N LYS A 159 4.61 -4.96 24.08
CA LYS A 159 4.21 -4.95 25.50
C LYS A 159 4.71 -3.69 26.22
N GLU A 160 5.92 -3.21 25.93
CA GLU A 160 6.47 -2.00 26.56
C GLU A 160 5.90 -0.70 25.99
N LYS A 161 5.82 -0.59 24.65
CA LYS A 161 5.42 0.64 23.96
C LYS A 161 3.90 0.78 23.84
N GLY A 162 3.15 -0.32 23.79
CA GLY A 162 1.70 -0.33 23.70
C GLY A 162 1.16 0.27 22.39
N LEU A 163 0.05 1.02 22.50
CA LEU A 163 -0.74 1.53 21.38
C LEU A 163 0.04 2.33 20.32
N PRO A 164 0.95 3.27 20.67
CA PRO A 164 1.73 4.02 19.68
C PRO A 164 2.54 3.15 18.72
N LEU A 165 3.11 2.05 19.21
CA LEU A 165 3.87 1.14 18.36
C LEU A 165 2.96 0.35 17.42
N ILE A 166 1.78 -0.06 17.89
CA ILE A 166 0.78 -0.76 17.06
C ILE A 166 0.32 0.16 15.92
N ILE A 167 0.03 1.44 16.22
CA ILE A 167 -0.31 2.45 15.21
C ILE A 167 0.83 2.57 14.19
N LEU A 168 2.07 2.73 14.65
CA LEU A 168 3.23 2.90 13.78
C LEU A 168 3.40 1.71 12.83
N ILE A 169 3.31 0.48 13.35
CA ILE A 169 3.42 -0.74 12.54
C ILE A 169 2.29 -0.80 11.50
N ARG A 170 1.03 -0.50 11.86
CA ARG A 170 -0.09 -0.57 10.91
C ARG A 170 -0.07 0.53 9.85
N VAL A 171 0.41 1.73 10.20
CA VAL A 171 0.58 2.83 9.25
C VAL A 171 1.75 2.52 8.31
N SER A 172 2.81 1.92 8.82
CA SER A 172 3.95 1.48 8.02
C SER A 172 3.52 0.45 6.95
N PRO A 173 4.28 0.32 5.85
CA PRO A 173 4.03 -0.70 4.84
C PRO A 173 4.58 -2.08 5.28
N PHE A 174 4.41 -2.42 6.54
CA PHE A 174 4.92 -3.64 7.17
C PHE A 174 3.74 -4.43 7.74
N PRO A 175 3.82 -5.76 7.74
CA PRO A 175 3.44 -6.70 6.65
C PRO A 175 2.07 -6.42 5.97
N PRO A 176 1.66 -7.20 4.94
CA PRO A 176 0.33 -7.05 4.34
C PRO A 176 -0.81 -7.17 5.35
N TRP A 177 -1.97 -6.53 5.07
CA TRP A 177 -3.13 -6.37 5.96
C TRP A 177 -3.46 -7.61 6.80
N VAL A 178 -3.53 -8.75 6.12
CA VAL A 178 -3.97 -10.04 6.65
C VAL A 178 -2.93 -10.64 7.62
N TYR A 179 -1.65 -10.50 7.30
CA TYR A 179 -0.56 -10.90 8.19
C TYR A 179 -0.47 -9.97 9.40
N SER A 180 -0.69 -8.66 9.21
CA SER A 180 -0.72 -7.70 10.32
C SER A 180 -1.82 -8.06 11.33
N ASN A 181 -3.03 -8.38 10.85
CA ASN A 181 -4.14 -8.82 11.72
C ASN A 181 -3.79 -10.10 12.51
N SER A 182 -3.14 -11.07 11.85
CA SER A 182 -2.72 -12.33 12.49
C SER A 182 -1.62 -12.12 13.54
N LEU A 183 -0.65 -11.26 13.22
CA LEU A 183 0.47 -10.92 14.08
C LEU A 183 -0.04 -10.30 15.39
N PHE A 184 -0.89 -9.29 15.30
CA PHE A 184 -1.42 -8.64 16.50
C PHE A 184 -2.38 -9.54 17.29
N ALA A 185 -3.11 -10.43 16.62
CA ALA A 185 -3.93 -11.43 17.30
C ALA A 185 -3.10 -12.46 18.09
N SER A 186 -1.85 -12.72 17.66
CA SER A 186 -0.90 -13.58 18.37
C SER A 186 -0.34 -12.95 19.65
N ILE A 187 -0.31 -11.62 19.74
CA ILE A 187 0.29 -10.91 20.87
C ILE A 187 -0.76 -10.75 21.98
N GLN A 188 -0.57 -11.41 23.11
CA GLN A 188 -1.56 -11.40 24.19
C GLN A 188 -1.70 -10.04 24.89
N SER A 189 -0.64 -9.23 24.92
CA SER A 189 -0.63 -7.90 25.53
C SER A 189 -1.51 -6.89 24.78
N VAL A 190 -1.83 -7.14 23.51
CA VAL A 190 -2.67 -6.26 22.71
C VAL A 190 -4.14 -6.51 23.04
N ALA A 191 -4.87 -5.46 23.40
CA ALA A 191 -6.32 -5.52 23.58
C ALA A 191 -7.07 -5.25 22.26
N LEU A 192 -8.27 -5.80 22.10
CA LEU A 192 -9.10 -5.58 20.92
C LEU A 192 -9.34 -4.08 20.65
N TRP A 193 -9.61 -3.31 21.71
CA TRP A 193 -9.84 -1.86 21.56
C TRP A 193 -8.59 -1.13 21.04
N GLN A 194 -7.39 -1.52 21.50
CA GLN A 194 -6.13 -0.93 21.02
C GLN A 194 -5.94 -1.21 19.54
N PHE A 195 -6.30 -2.42 19.12
CA PHE A 195 -6.22 -2.84 17.73
C PHE A 195 -7.23 -2.12 16.83
N VAL A 196 -8.47 -1.93 17.29
CA VAL A 196 -9.51 -1.17 16.57
C VAL A 196 -9.11 0.30 16.43
N VAL A 197 -8.66 0.93 17.53
CA VAL A 197 -8.17 2.32 17.50
C VAL A 197 -6.97 2.44 16.56
N ALA A 198 -6.00 1.53 16.65
CA ALA A 198 -4.85 1.54 15.74
C ALA A 198 -5.25 1.36 14.27
N THR A 199 -6.30 0.57 14.00
CA THR A 199 -6.84 0.40 12.65
C THR A 199 -7.50 1.68 12.14
N ALA A 200 -8.14 2.48 13.00
CA ALA A 200 -8.70 3.77 12.62
C ALA A 200 -7.63 4.76 12.13
N PHE A 201 -6.43 4.74 12.72
CA PHE A 201 -5.30 5.55 12.24
C PHE A 201 -4.79 5.15 10.85
N VAL A 202 -5.19 3.98 10.33
CA VAL A 202 -4.86 3.55 8.95
C VAL A 202 -5.83 4.15 7.94
N PHE A 203 -6.94 4.76 8.36
CA PHE A 203 -7.95 5.32 7.44
C PHE A 203 -7.43 6.32 6.42
N PRO A 204 -6.48 7.23 6.72
CA PRO A 204 -5.91 8.10 5.69
C PRO A 204 -5.31 7.28 4.53
N LYS A 205 -4.67 6.16 4.83
CA LYS A 205 -4.14 5.23 3.83
C LYS A 205 -5.28 4.54 3.06
N LEU A 206 -6.35 4.10 3.71
CA LEU A 206 -7.52 3.51 3.02
C LEU A 206 -8.21 4.54 2.12
N LEU A 207 -8.35 5.78 2.58
CA LEU A 207 -8.95 6.88 1.83
C LEU A 207 -8.18 7.15 0.54
N LEU A 208 -6.84 7.15 0.59
CA LEU A 208 -6.01 7.29 -0.61
C LEU A 208 -6.29 6.16 -1.62
N HIS A 209 -6.41 4.91 -1.17
CA HIS A 209 -6.71 3.78 -2.07
C HIS A 209 -8.11 3.86 -2.69
N ALA A 210 -9.11 4.27 -1.90
CA ALA A 210 -10.46 4.50 -2.40
C ALA A 210 -10.51 5.69 -3.38
N PHE A 211 -9.76 6.75 -3.10
CA PHE A 211 -9.64 7.91 -3.98
C PHE A 211 -9.00 7.54 -5.31
N ILE A 212 -7.90 6.79 -5.28
CA ILE A 212 -7.24 6.26 -6.48
C ILE A 212 -8.24 5.45 -7.31
N GLY A 213 -9.00 4.55 -6.68
CA GLY A 213 -10.05 3.78 -7.35
C GLY A 213 -11.08 4.65 -8.04
N SER A 214 -11.57 5.70 -7.36
CA SER A 214 -12.55 6.63 -7.94
C SER A 214 -12.00 7.41 -9.14
N ARG A 215 -10.70 7.74 -9.15
CA ARG A 215 -10.04 8.42 -10.27
C ARG A 215 -9.79 7.47 -11.43
N MET A 216 -9.47 6.21 -11.15
CA MET A 216 -9.39 5.17 -12.18
C MET A 216 -10.73 4.94 -12.86
N ALA A 217 -11.85 5.01 -12.11
CA ALA A 217 -13.19 4.91 -12.70
C ALA A 217 -13.47 6.04 -13.68
N ALA A 218 -13.15 7.29 -13.31
CA ALA A 218 -13.28 8.46 -14.20
C ALA A 218 -12.41 8.35 -15.47
N LEU A 219 -11.24 7.71 -15.39
CA LEU A 219 -10.38 7.45 -16.54
C LEU A 219 -10.93 6.35 -17.48
N SER A 220 -11.71 5.41 -16.93
CA SER A 220 -12.27 4.27 -17.66
C SER A 220 -13.58 4.63 -18.37
N ASP A 221 -14.31 5.62 -17.85
CA ASP A 221 -15.51 6.17 -18.49
C ASP A 221 -15.09 7.09 -19.64
N GLY A 222 -15.27 6.63 -20.89
CA GLY A 222 -14.74 7.27 -22.10
C GLY A 222 -15.21 8.71 -22.34
N ASN A 223 -16.27 9.16 -21.67
CA ASN A 223 -16.85 10.50 -21.80
C ASN A 223 -16.14 11.60 -21.00
N GLN A 224 -15.28 11.29 -20.01
CA GLN A 224 -14.55 12.27 -19.19
C GLN A 224 -13.06 12.43 -19.55
N ARG A 225 -12.63 11.87 -20.70
CA ARG A 225 -11.23 11.96 -21.16
C ARG A 225 -10.76 13.37 -21.53
N GLU A 226 -11.67 14.30 -21.75
CA GLU A 226 -11.32 15.66 -22.22
C GLU A 226 -10.89 16.62 -21.10
N GLU A 227 -11.08 16.26 -19.82
CA GLU A 227 -10.90 17.21 -18.71
C GLU A 227 -9.87 16.79 -17.65
N MET A 228 -8.78 16.11 -18.02
CA MET A 228 -7.74 15.73 -17.04
C MET A 228 -6.36 16.33 -17.26
N ASP A 229 -6.09 17.27 -16.34
CA ASP A 229 -4.85 17.96 -16.04
C ASP A 229 -3.65 17.03 -15.75
N THR A 230 -2.48 17.49 -16.18
CA THR A 230 -1.16 16.83 -16.18
C THR A 230 -0.76 16.32 -14.79
N SER A 231 -1.27 16.95 -13.74
CA SER A 231 -1.10 16.60 -12.33
C SER A 231 -1.51 15.16 -11.99
N THR A 232 -2.50 14.58 -12.69
CA THR A 232 -2.98 13.22 -12.39
C THR A 232 -2.12 12.11 -12.99
N LYS A 233 -1.48 12.37 -14.15
CA LYS A 233 -0.49 11.45 -14.73
C LYS A 233 0.76 11.37 -13.85
N ILE A 234 1.17 12.50 -13.27
CA ILE A 234 2.32 12.58 -12.36
C ILE A 234 2.02 11.87 -11.04
N LEU A 235 0.81 12.01 -10.50
CA LEU A 235 0.42 11.33 -9.25
C LEU A 235 0.37 9.80 -9.39
N ASN A 236 -0.15 9.28 -10.52
CA ASN A 236 -0.14 7.84 -10.79
C ASN A 236 1.29 7.31 -11.00
N GLY A 237 2.17 8.08 -11.64
CA GLY A 237 3.59 7.74 -11.78
C GLY A 237 4.33 7.69 -10.45
N CYS A 238 4.11 8.67 -9.57
CA CYS A 238 4.69 8.70 -8.22
C CYS A 238 4.21 7.54 -7.33
N LEU A 239 2.96 7.12 -7.46
CA LEU A 239 2.41 6.01 -6.66
C LEU A 239 2.93 4.64 -7.10
N VAL A 240 3.00 4.40 -8.42
CA VAL A 240 3.59 3.16 -8.97
C VAL A 240 5.09 3.10 -8.68
N GLY A 241 5.78 4.24 -8.72
CA GLY A 241 7.19 4.35 -8.30
C GLY A 241 7.39 4.11 -6.80
N GLY A 242 6.54 4.70 -5.95
CA GLY A 242 6.65 4.61 -4.49
C GLY A 242 6.35 3.22 -3.91
N MET A 243 5.51 2.41 -4.58
CA MET A 243 5.29 1.02 -4.17
C MET A 243 6.50 0.12 -4.45
N ASN A 244 7.30 0.43 -5.48
CA ASN A 244 8.53 -0.31 -5.79
C ASN A 244 9.69 0.01 -4.85
N GLU A 245 9.75 1.22 -4.26
CA GLU A 245 10.77 1.57 -3.26
C GLU A 245 10.63 0.79 -1.95
N ILE A 246 9.39 0.42 -1.57
CA ILE A 246 9.13 -0.39 -0.37
C ILE A 246 9.64 -1.82 -0.55
N SER A 247 9.59 -2.38 -1.78
CA SER A 247 10.17 -3.69 -2.08
C SER A 247 11.70 -3.68 -2.15
N LEU A 248 12.30 -2.56 -2.59
CA LEU A 248 13.76 -2.42 -2.67
C LEU A 248 14.44 -2.37 -1.30
N CYS A 249 13.80 -1.75 -0.30
CA CYS A 249 14.31 -1.75 1.08
C CYS A 249 14.22 -3.12 1.78
N TYR A 250 13.42 -4.06 1.26
CA TYR A 250 13.29 -5.41 1.82
C TYR A 250 14.26 -6.43 1.21
N GLY A 251 14.93 -6.09 0.11
CA GLY A 251 15.91 -6.94 -0.57
C GLY A 251 17.38 -6.67 -0.20
N SER A 252 17.64 -5.82 0.79
CA SER A 252 18.99 -5.50 1.28
C SER A 252 19.12 -5.80 2.76
N ASN A 253 19.03 -7.08 3.13
CA ASN A 253 19.66 -7.62 4.32
C ASN A 253 20.02 -9.10 4.07
#